data_AF-A0A8H7EGR8-F1
#
_entry.id   AF-A0A8H7EGR8-F1
#
_cell.length_a   1.000
_cell.length_b   1.000
_cell.length_c   1.000
_cell.angle_alpha   90.00
_cell.angle_beta   90.00
_cell.angle_gamma   90.00
#
_symmetry.space_group_name_H-M   'P 1'
#
loop_
_entity.id
_entity.type
_entity.pdbx_description
1 polymer ?
#
loop_
_entity_poly.entity_id
_entity_poly.type
_entity_poly.pdbx_seq_one_letter_code
_entity_poly.pdbx_strand_id
1 'polypeptide(L)'
;MSSRNATRSSADEETPLLGRNGSTGGKSDNMGTVQRFKRHMNCDVTKNWADLVLLFCYIITGLLDSSAVFIWGSFVSMQTGNTVYLGLGVVAPSEGIRWIKALTSITAFCAGSFCFARFHRYFSPAKRWVLIVSYSFQMLLIAVAALIATVGKDTKEGLHWQMLVPLASVAFQSSGQAVTSRALKYNGLTSVVLTSNYCDLFSDPQLFKLSNVERNRRIGAPAMLLLGACIGGLYAHSSVGLAGALWTACGLKLLAVFAWVFWPSELLEE
;
A
#
# COMPACT_ATOMS: atom_id res chain seq x y z
N MET A 1 85.67 15.45 44.29
CA MET A 1 85.39 14.09 44.81
C MET A 1 84.03 13.66 44.24
N SER A 2 83.97 12.90 43.14
CA SER A 2 83.68 11.44 43.06
C SER A 2 82.41 11.06 43.87
N SER A 3 81.33 10.41 43.37
CA SER A 3 81.17 9.36 42.35
C SER A 3 79.67 9.08 42.04
N ARG A 4 79.34 8.87 40.76
CA ARG A 4 78.41 7.94 40.06
C ARG A 4 76.95 7.59 40.52
N ASN A 5 76.06 7.64 39.50
CA ASN A 5 74.95 6.72 39.10
C ASN A 5 73.78 6.47 40.06
N ALA A 6 72.54 6.18 39.63
CA ALA A 6 71.77 6.27 38.39
C ALA A 6 70.36 5.75 38.74
N THR A 7 69.28 6.40 38.32
CA THR A 7 67.99 5.72 38.07
C THR A 7 67.13 6.57 37.15
N ARG A 8 66.82 6.00 35.98
CA ARG A 8 65.86 6.48 34.98
C ARG A 8 64.44 6.41 35.55
N SER A 9 63.61 7.40 35.27
CA SER A 9 62.15 7.27 35.23
C SER A 9 61.66 7.96 33.98
N SER A 10 61.14 7.17 33.04
CA SER A 10 60.56 7.56 31.77
C SER A 10 59.25 8.31 31.95
N ALA A 11 59.02 9.28 31.07
CA ALA A 11 57.75 9.97 30.91
C ALA A 11 56.72 9.05 30.24
N ASP A 12 55.53 8.98 30.84
CA ASP A 12 54.33 8.39 30.24
C ASP A 12 53.70 9.40 29.28
N GLU A 13 53.95 9.25 27.99
CA GLU A 13 53.09 9.77 26.92
C GLU A 13 52.94 8.67 25.85
N GLU A 14 52.01 7.73 26.06
CA GLU A 14 51.54 6.88 24.96
C GLU A 14 50.35 7.55 24.25
N THR A 15 50.71 8.37 23.27
CA THR A 15 49.87 8.62 22.10
C THR A 15 49.66 7.29 21.36
N PRO A 16 48.44 6.94 20.89
CA PRO A 16 48.28 5.75 20.06
C PRO A 16 48.91 6.02 18.68
N LEU A 17 50.16 5.61 18.57
CA LEU A 17 50.94 5.56 17.33
C LEU A 17 50.19 4.73 16.29
N LEU A 18 50.14 5.27 15.07
CA LEU A 18 49.63 4.64 13.87
C LEU A 18 49.94 3.14 13.83
N GLY A 19 48.90 2.33 14.04
CA GLY A 19 48.87 0.90 13.78
C GLY A 19 49.00 0.63 12.29
N ARG A 20 50.25 0.67 11.84
CA ARG A 20 50.84 0.09 10.63
C ARG A 20 49.99 -1.04 10.03
N ASN A 21 49.57 -0.81 8.79
CA ASN A 21 49.02 -1.77 7.83
C ASN A 21 49.57 -3.19 8.00
N GLY A 22 48.76 -4.04 8.64
CA GLY A 22 48.77 -5.48 8.42
C GLY A 22 47.78 -5.78 7.31
N SER A 23 48.30 -6.11 6.14
CA SER A 23 47.56 -6.65 5.00
C SER A 23 46.77 -7.90 5.40
N THR A 24 45.50 -7.74 5.74
CA THR A 24 44.48 -8.77 5.52
C THR A 24 43.48 -8.21 4.53
N GLY A 25 43.83 -8.33 3.25
CA GLY A 25 42.89 -8.14 2.15
C GLY A 25 41.71 -9.11 2.28
N GLY A 26 40.54 -8.63 1.83
CA GLY A 26 39.46 -9.48 1.33
C GLY A 26 38.80 -10.43 2.32
N LYS A 27 38.03 -9.91 3.29
CA LYS A 27 36.88 -10.64 3.85
C LYS A 27 35.54 -9.98 3.47
N SER A 28 35.51 -9.26 2.37
CA SER A 28 34.26 -9.04 1.64
C SER A 28 34.02 -10.26 0.74
N ASP A 29 32.77 -10.63 0.56
CA ASP A 29 32.30 -11.53 -0.51
C ASP A 29 32.13 -13.03 -0.20
N ASN A 30 31.73 -13.39 1.02
CA ASN A 30 30.92 -14.61 1.15
C ASN A 30 29.77 -14.49 2.16
N MET A 31 29.10 -13.33 2.14
CA MET A 31 27.78 -13.22 2.73
C MET A 31 26.85 -14.14 1.93
N GLY A 32 26.47 -15.29 2.50
CA GLY A 32 25.68 -16.32 1.83
C GLY A 32 24.39 -15.74 1.25
N THR A 33 23.88 -16.32 0.16
CA THR A 33 22.69 -15.85 -0.57
C THR A 33 21.50 -15.56 0.35
N VAL A 34 21.30 -16.39 1.38
CA VAL A 34 20.26 -16.21 2.41
C VAL A 34 20.46 -14.93 3.22
N GLN A 35 21.69 -14.62 3.61
CA GLN A 35 21.99 -13.42 4.39
C GLN A 35 21.84 -12.15 3.55
N ARG A 36 22.24 -12.19 2.27
CA ARG A 36 21.99 -11.09 1.32
C ARG A 36 20.50 -10.84 1.12
N PHE A 37 19.72 -11.91 0.91
CA PHE A 37 18.26 -11.83 0.82
C PHE A 37 17.62 -11.28 2.10
N LYS A 38 18.05 -11.77 3.27
CA LYS A 38 17.56 -11.27 4.56
C LYS A 38 17.87 -9.79 4.77
N ARG A 39 19.06 -9.33 4.39
CA ARG A 39 19.42 -7.91 4.42
C ARG A 39 18.54 -7.10 3.48
N HIS A 40 18.42 -7.53 2.22
CA HIS A 40 17.54 -6.90 1.24
C HIS A 40 16.12 -6.75 1.78
N MET A 41 15.51 -7.81 2.31
CA MET A 41 14.14 -7.76 2.82
C MET A 41 13.98 -6.83 4.04
N ASN A 42 15.03 -6.65 4.86
CA ASN A 42 14.99 -5.80 6.06
C ASN A 42 15.33 -4.33 5.82
N CYS A 43 15.82 -3.96 4.63
CA CYS A 43 16.08 -2.57 4.30
C CYS A 43 14.77 -1.76 4.15
N ASP A 44 14.86 -0.48 4.49
CA ASP A 44 13.82 0.49 4.16
C ASP A 44 13.86 0.82 2.67
N VAL A 45 12.68 0.95 2.06
CA VAL A 45 12.56 1.32 0.65
C VAL A 45 12.75 2.82 0.47
N THR A 46 13.41 3.20 -0.63
CA THR A 46 13.53 4.60 -1.01
C THR A 46 12.15 5.18 -1.32
N LYS A 47 11.86 6.34 -0.73
CA LYS A 47 10.60 7.07 -0.96
C LYS A 47 10.56 7.70 -2.35
N ASN A 48 11.69 8.01 -2.97
CA ASN A 48 11.73 8.57 -4.31
C ASN A 48 10.95 7.68 -5.29
N TRP A 49 10.02 8.29 -6.02
CA TRP A 49 9.14 7.64 -6.99
C TRP A 49 8.17 6.59 -6.43
N ALA A 50 8.11 6.38 -5.10
CA ALA A 50 7.18 5.43 -4.49
C ALA A 50 5.71 5.83 -4.73
N ASP A 51 5.46 7.11 -5.04
CA ASP A 51 4.18 7.61 -5.53
C ASP A 51 3.69 6.92 -6.81
N LEU A 52 4.58 6.39 -7.66
CA LEU A 52 4.16 5.64 -8.86
C LEU A 52 3.36 4.38 -8.48
N VAL A 53 3.79 3.66 -7.44
CA VAL A 53 3.09 2.46 -6.96
C VAL A 53 1.73 2.86 -6.36
N LEU A 54 1.67 3.99 -5.65
CA LEU A 54 0.43 4.51 -5.07
C LEU A 54 -0.56 5.01 -6.14
N LEU A 55 -0.06 5.67 -7.19
CA LEU A 55 -0.83 6.09 -8.35
C LEU A 55 -1.36 4.88 -9.12
N PHE A 56 -0.53 3.84 -9.31
CA PHE A 56 -0.97 2.58 -9.90
C PHE A 56 -2.09 1.91 -9.09
N CYS A 57 -2.05 2.00 -7.76
CA CYS A 57 -3.11 1.50 -6.90
C CYS A 57 -4.47 2.19 -7.13
N TYR A 58 -4.52 3.43 -7.65
CA TYR A 58 -5.79 4.06 -8.03
C TYR A 58 -6.49 3.31 -9.19
N ILE A 59 -5.74 2.68 -10.10
CA ILE A 59 -6.31 1.83 -11.16
C ILE A 59 -7.04 0.64 -10.51
N ILE A 60 -6.39 -0.01 -9.55
CA ILE A 60 -6.97 -1.16 -8.82
C ILE A 60 -8.24 -0.73 -8.08
N THR A 61 -8.20 0.42 -7.40
CA THR A 61 -9.36 0.97 -6.72
C THR A 61 -10.51 1.24 -7.68
N GLY A 62 -10.26 1.95 -8.78
CA GLY A 62 -11.29 2.27 -9.78
C GLY A 62 -11.94 1.01 -10.36
N LEU A 63 -11.12 0.01 -10.70
CA LEU A 63 -11.56 -1.29 -11.19
C LEU A 63 -12.50 -1.99 -10.18
N LEU A 64 -12.07 -2.07 -8.92
CA LEU A 64 -12.84 -2.76 -7.89
C LEU A 64 -14.14 -2.02 -7.52
N ASP A 65 -14.08 -0.71 -7.36
CA ASP A 65 -15.26 0.08 -6.97
C ASP A 65 -16.30 0.15 -8.09
N SER A 66 -15.91 0.30 -9.36
CA SER A 66 -16.90 0.35 -10.45
C SER A 66 -17.61 -0.99 -10.61
N SER A 67 -16.88 -2.12 -10.55
CA SER A 67 -17.49 -3.45 -10.60
C SER A 67 -18.32 -3.76 -9.35
N ALA A 68 -17.87 -3.37 -8.15
CA ALA A 68 -18.62 -3.53 -6.91
C ALA A 68 -19.93 -2.72 -6.92
N VAL A 69 -19.90 -1.46 -7.34
CA VAL A 69 -21.12 -0.64 -7.40
C VAL A 69 -22.11 -1.21 -8.40
N PHE A 70 -21.65 -1.66 -9.58
CA PHE A 70 -22.55 -2.23 -10.57
C PHE A 70 -23.24 -3.52 -10.09
N ILE A 71 -22.50 -4.41 -9.43
CA ILE A 71 -22.98 -5.77 -9.11
C ILE A 71 -23.57 -5.84 -7.70
N TRP A 72 -22.89 -5.22 -6.74
CA TRP A 72 -23.28 -5.23 -5.34
C TRP A 72 -24.11 -4.01 -4.95
N GLY A 73 -24.01 -2.90 -5.68
CA GLY A 73 -24.71 -1.66 -5.34
C GLY A 73 -24.05 -0.88 -4.20
N SER A 74 -22.79 -1.17 -3.86
CA SER A 74 -22.03 -0.50 -2.79
C SER A 74 -20.55 -0.46 -3.16
N PHE A 75 -19.87 0.60 -2.72
CA PHE A 75 -18.43 0.75 -2.89
C PHE A 75 -17.67 -0.16 -1.94
N VAL A 76 -16.47 -0.59 -2.32
CA VAL A 76 -15.54 -1.31 -1.43
C VAL A 76 -14.46 -0.39 -0.86
N SER A 77 -14.16 0.74 -1.52
CA SER A 77 -13.13 1.67 -1.04
C SER A 77 -13.68 3.05 -0.65
N MET A 78 -14.64 3.58 -1.42
CA MET A 78 -15.17 4.93 -1.23
C MET A 78 -16.24 4.98 -0.12
N GLN A 79 -15.80 5.10 1.13
CA GLN A 79 -16.71 5.05 2.27
C GLN A 79 -17.65 6.26 2.38
N THR A 80 -17.31 7.43 1.81
CA THR A 80 -18.19 8.61 1.81
C THR A 80 -19.55 8.30 1.17
N GLY A 81 -19.56 7.63 0.02
CA GLY A 81 -20.80 7.24 -0.66
C GLY A 81 -21.57 6.17 0.14
N ASN A 82 -20.86 5.21 0.71
CA ASN A 82 -21.47 4.19 1.57
C ASN A 82 -22.13 4.80 2.82
N THR A 83 -21.56 5.84 3.42
CA THR A 83 -22.17 6.52 4.58
C THR A 83 -23.52 7.13 4.20
N VAL A 84 -23.64 7.69 2.99
CA VAL A 84 -24.92 8.20 2.47
C VAL A 84 -25.91 7.06 2.25
N TYR A 85 -25.50 5.95 1.62
CA TYR A 85 -26.36 4.77 1.45
C TYR A 85 -26.83 4.18 2.77
N LEU A 86 -25.98 4.19 3.80
CA LEU A 86 -26.34 3.78 5.14
C LEU A 86 -27.40 4.70 5.73
N GLY A 87 -27.17 6.02 5.71
CA GLY A 87 -28.10 7.00 6.26
C GLY A 87 -29.49 6.93 5.61
N LEU A 88 -29.55 6.83 4.28
CA LEU A 88 -30.82 6.70 3.55
C LEU A 88 -31.57 5.43 3.93
N GLY A 89 -30.89 4.28 4.00
CA GLY A 89 -31.57 3.03 4.36
C GLY A 89 -31.88 2.87 5.84
N VAL A 90 -31.23 3.60 6.75
CA VAL A 90 -31.67 3.67 8.16
C VAL A 90 -33.00 4.39 8.28
N VAL A 91 -33.23 5.42 7.46
CA VAL A 91 -34.51 6.17 7.44
C VAL A 91 -35.61 5.37 6.71
N ALA A 92 -35.27 4.68 5.62
CA ALA A 92 -36.22 3.90 4.83
C ALA A 92 -35.73 2.44 4.61
N PRO A 93 -35.72 1.60 5.66
CA PRO A 93 -35.10 0.26 5.60
C PRO A 93 -35.84 -0.72 4.70
N SER A 94 -37.11 -0.47 4.38
CA SER A 94 -37.92 -1.30 3.47
C SER A 94 -37.64 -1.08 1.99
N GLU A 95 -36.91 -0.01 1.61
CA GLU A 95 -36.67 0.35 0.20
C GLU A 95 -35.52 -0.44 -0.45
N GLY A 96 -34.76 -1.22 0.35
CA GLY A 96 -33.79 -2.17 -0.18
C GLY A 96 -32.64 -2.48 0.77
N ILE A 97 -31.84 -3.47 0.40
CA ILE A 97 -30.75 -3.99 1.22
C ILE A 97 -29.41 -3.25 1.03
N ARG A 98 -29.38 -2.16 0.27
CA ARG A 98 -28.14 -1.43 -0.08
C ARG A 98 -27.41 -0.91 1.16
N TRP A 99 -28.16 -0.45 2.17
CA TRP A 99 -27.58 0.09 3.40
C TRP A 99 -26.86 -0.98 4.23
N ILE A 100 -27.30 -2.24 4.21
CA ILE A 100 -26.64 -3.37 4.89
C ILE A 100 -25.28 -3.62 4.23
N LYS A 101 -25.24 -3.58 2.90
CA LYS A 101 -24.01 -3.74 2.10
C LYS A 101 -23.04 -2.59 2.38
N ALA A 102 -23.54 -1.36 2.40
CA ALA A 102 -22.76 -0.19 2.76
C ALA A 102 -22.19 -0.25 4.19
N LEU A 103 -23.01 -0.66 5.16
CA LEU A 103 -22.58 -0.89 6.55
C LEU A 103 -21.47 -1.97 6.63
N THR A 104 -21.64 -3.06 5.87
CA THR A 104 -20.64 -4.13 5.79
C THR A 104 -19.31 -3.61 5.23
N SER A 105 -19.34 -2.82 4.16
CA SER A 105 -18.13 -2.19 3.62
C SER A 105 -17.48 -1.25 4.63
N ILE A 106 -18.25 -0.35 5.27
CA ILE A 106 -17.72 0.62 6.24
C ILE A 106 -17.04 -0.10 7.40
N THR A 107 -17.74 -1.05 8.01
CA THR A 107 -17.23 -1.80 9.18
C THR A 107 -15.97 -2.59 8.82
N ALA A 108 -15.96 -3.29 7.68
CA ALA A 108 -14.79 -4.02 7.21
C ALA A 108 -13.61 -3.09 6.87
N PHE A 109 -13.86 -1.95 6.24
CA PHE A 109 -12.84 -0.94 5.92
C PHE A 109 -12.23 -0.33 7.19
N CYS A 110 -13.04 -0.03 8.20
CA CYS A 110 -12.57 0.44 9.50
C CYS A 110 -11.73 -0.61 10.23
N ALA A 111 -12.19 -1.87 10.23
CA ALA A 111 -11.44 -2.98 10.83
C ALA A 111 -10.09 -3.20 10.12
N GLY A 112 -10.08 -3.14 8.79
CA GLY A 112 -8.86 -3.20 7.99
C GLY A 112 -7.92 -2.05 8.29
N SER A 113 -8.44 -0.82 8.35
CA SER A 113 -7.66 0.37 8.68
C SER A 113 -6.96 0.22 10.03
N PHE A 114 -7.67 -0.31 11.03
CA PHE A 114 -7.11 -0.60 12.35
C PHE A 114 -6.00 -1.65 12.28
N CYS A 115 -6.25 -2.80 11.65
CA CYS A 115 -5.29 -3.89 11.54
C CYS A 115 -4.02 -3.48 10.77
N PHE A 116 -4.15 -2.90 9.58
CA PHE A 116 -3.01 -2.45 8.78
C PHE A 116 -2.23 -1.34 9.49
N ALA A 117 -2.91 -0.38 10.14
CA ALA A 117 -2.21 0.68 10.85
C ALA A 117 -1.35 0.15 12.01
N ARG A 118 -1.84 -0.86 12.74
CA ARG A 118 -1.06 -1.50 13.82
C ARG A 118 0.07 -2.35 13.28
N PHE A 119 -0.16 -3.10 12.20
CA PHE A 119 0.89 -3.88 11.54
C PHE A 119 2.06 -2.99 11.08
N HIS A 120 1.77 -1.91 10.35
CA HIS A 120 2.79 -0.97 9.86
C HIS A 120 3.50 -0.23 11.01
N ARG A 121 2.78 0.13 12.09
CA ARG A 121 3.38 0.76 13.27
C ARG A 121 4.30 -0.18 14.04
N TYR A 122 3.94 -1.45 14.14
CA TYR A 122 4.71 -2.43 14.93
C TYR A 122 6.00 -2.85 14.21
N PHE A 123 5.97 -3.04 12.89
CA PHE A 123 7.11 -3.60 12.15
C PHE A 123 8.00 -2.58 11.41
N SER A 124 7.63 -1.29 11.42
CA SER A 124 8.15 -0.19 10.60
C SER A 124 7.50 -0.07 9.21
N PRO A 125 6.92 1.09 8.86
CA PRO A 125 6.15 1.27 7.63
C PRO A 125 6.97 1.27 6.33
N ALA A 126 8.28 1.54 6.41
CA ALA A 126 9.15 1.66 5.25
C ALA A 126 9.91 0.36 4.90
N LYS A 127 9.89 -0.65 5.79
CA LYS A 127 10.61 -1.90 5.55
C LYS A 127 10.03 -2.63 4.35
N ARG A 128 10.90 -3.07 3.44
CA ARG A 128 10.51 -3.77 2.21
C ARG A 128 9.63 -4.98 2.49
N TRP A 129 10.02 -5.83 3.44
CA TRP A 129 9.24 -7.02 3.78
C TRP A 129 7.84 -6.69 4.33
N VAL A 130 7.69 -5.58 5.06
CA VAL A 130 6.40 -5.13 5.62
C VAL A 130 5.46 -4.74 4.48
N LEU A 131 5.97 -3.99 3.49
CA LEU A 131 5.20 -3.62 2.30
C LEU A 131 4.81 -4.85 1.48
N ILE A 132 5.73 -5.78 1.25
CA ILE A 132 5.47 -7.04 0.53
C ILE A 132 4.39 -7.83 1.24
N VAL A 133 4.53 -8.11 2.54
CA VAL A 133 3.54 -8.87 3.31
C VAL A 133 2.18 -8.16 3.32
N SER A 134 2.17 -6.84 3.49
CA SER A 134 0.95 -6.03 3.45
C SER A 134 0.22 -6.16 2.10
N TYR A 135 0.92 -6.01 0.98
CA TYR A 135 0.31 -6.11 -0.36
C TYR A 135 -0.04 -7.55 -0.74
N SER A 136 0.75 -8.54 -0.33
CA SER A 136 0.43 -9.95 -0.52
C SER A 136 -0.81 -10.37 0.27
N PHE A 137 -0.98 -9.87 1.49
CA PHE A 137 -2.19 -10.11 2.27
C PHE A 137 -3.42 -9.43 1.65
N GLN A 138 -3.26 -8.19 1.16
CA GLN A 138 -4.32 -7.53 0.39
C GLN A 138 -4.72 -8.33 -0.85
N MET A 139 -3.74 -8.80 -1.62
CA MET A 139 -3.96 -9.65 -2.80
C MET A 139 -4.68 -10.95 -2.44
N LEU A 140 -4.29 -11.61 -1.34
CA LEU A 140 -4.94 -12.84 -0.86
C LEU A 140 -6.43 -12.61 -0.58
N LEU A 141 -6.78 -11.49 0.06
CA LEU A 141 -8.18 -11.15 0.33
C LEU A 141 -8.99 -10.91 -0.96
N ILE A 142 -8.38 -10.27 -1.98
CA ILE A 142 -9.01 -10.15 -3.30
C ILE A 142 -9.15 -11.53 -3.95
N ALA A 143 -8.15 -12.41 -3.83
CA ALA A 143 -8.20 -13.75 -4.41
C ALA A 143 -9.29 -14.62 -3.78
N VAL A 144 -9.47 -14.54 -2.45
CA VAL A 144 -10.58 -15.19 -1.75
C VAL A 144 -11.93 -14.67 -2.29
N ALA A 145 -12.07 -13.35 -2.44
CA ALA A 145 -13.26 -12.76 -3.03
C ALA A 145 -13.48 -13.23 -4.49
N ALA A 146 -12.42 -13.32 -5.29
CA ALA A 146 -12.45 -13.77 -6.68
C ALA A 146 -12.88 -15.24 -6.78
N LEU A 147 -12.36 -16.10 -5.89
CA LEU A 147 -12.72 -17.51 -5.82
C LEU A 147 -14.19 -17.69 -5.47
N ILE A 148 -14.69 -16.97 -4.45
CA ILE A 148 -16.11 -17.00 -4.08
C ILE A 148 -16.98 -16.49 -5.24
N ALA A 149 -16.56 -15.45 -5.95
CA ALA A 149 -17.30 -14.93 -7.11
C ALA A 149 -17.27 -15.88 -8.32
N THR A 150 -16.24 -16.72 -8.46
CA THR A 150 -16.09 -17.68 -9.57
C THR A 150 -16.90 -18.95 -9.31
N VAL A 151 -16.93 -19.45 -8.07
CA VAL A 151 -17.60 -20.70 -7.69
C VAL A 151 -19.04 -20.46 -7.20
N GLY A 152 -19.32 -19.25 -6.71
CA GLY A 152 -20.60 -18.88 -6.17
C GLY A 152 -21.70 -18.87 -7.22
N LYS A 153 -22.92 -19.20 -6.80
CA LYS A 153 -24.08 -19.09 -7.69
C LYS A 153 -24.49 -17.63 -7.76
N ASP A 154 -24.78 -17.17 -8.97
CA ASP A 154 -25.11 -15.79 -9.31
C ASP A 154 -26.44 -15.40 -8.64
N THR A 155 -26.38 -14.98 -7.37
CA THR A 155 -27.58 -14.65 -6.61
C THR A 155 -27.79 -13.16 -6.65
N LYS A 156 -28.62 -12.71 -7.60
CA LYS A 156 -28.94 -11.29 -7.78
C LYS A 156 -29.93 -10.75 -6.74
N GLU A 157 -30.61 -11.65 -6.02
CA GLU A 157 -31.67 -11.32 -5.07
C GLU A 157 -31.32 -11.76 -3.65
N GLY A 158 -31.56 -10.87 -2.68
CA GLY A 158 -31.38 -11.16 -1.26
C GLY A 158 -29.98 -10.90 -0.70
N LEU A 159 -29.83 -11.19 0.59
CA LEU A 159 -28.58 -11.01 1.34
C LEU A 159 -27.87 -12.36 1.47
N HIS A 160 -26.88 -12.61 0.62
CA HIS A 160 -26.11 -13.85 0.65
C HIS A 160 -24.68 -13.65 1.12
N TRP A 161 -24.16 -14.64 1.86
CA TRP A 161 -22.78 -14.65 2.33
C TRP A 161 -21.77 -14.61 1.17
N GLN A 162 -22.12 -15.20 0.02
CA GLN A 162 -21.34 -15.18 -1.23
C GLN A 162 -21.16 -13.77 -1.80
N MET A 163 -21.95 -12.81 -1.31
CA MET A 163 -21.83 -11.40 -1.63
C MET A 163 -21.14 -10.63 -0.49
N LEU A 164 -21.60 -10.83 0.75
CA LEU A 164 -21.10 -10.09 1.91
C LEU A 164 -19.62 -10.39 2.22
N VAL A 165 -19.19 -11.65 2.09
CA VAL A 165 -17.81 -12.03 2.39
C VAL A 165 -16.85 -11.40 1.38
N PRO A 166 -17.05 -11.53 0.05
CA PRO A 166 -16.23 -10.80 -0.93
C PRO A 166 -16.24 -9.28 -0.73
N LEU A 167 -17.40 -8.68 -0.50
CA LEU A 167 -17.53 -7.24 -0.25
C LEU A 167 -16.69 -6.82 0.96
N ALA A 168 -16.83 -7.53 2.09
CA ALA A 168 -16.07 -7.27 3.30
C ALA A 168 -14.57 -7.51 3.10
N SER A 169 -14.15 -8.58 2.43
CA SER A 169 -12.74 -8.88 2.16
C SER A 169 -12.09 -7.80 1.29
N VAL A 170 -12.76 -7.36 0.23
CA VAL A 170 -12.25 -6.32 -0.68
C VAL A 170 -12.25 -4.95 0.00
N ALA A 171 -13.24 -4.65 0.84
CA ALA A 171 -13.28 -3.41 1.62
C ALA A 171 -12.23 -3.38 2.73
N PHE A 172 -12.00 -4.50 3.41
CA PHE A 172 -10.94 -4.64 4.38
C PHE A 172 -9.57 -4.38 3.73
N GLN A 173 -9.27 -5.03 2.60
CA GLN A 173 -7.97 -4.87 1.96
C GLN A 173 -7.76 -3.48 1.34
N SER A 174 -8.82 -2.82 0.86
CA SER A 174 -8.70 -1.50 0.22
C SER A 174 -8.18 -0.44 1.20
N SER A 175 -8.51 -0.58 2.49
CA SER A 175 -7.97 0.26 3.56
C SER A 175 -6.45 0.15 3.73
N GLY A 176 -5.86 -1.00 3.41
CA GLY A 176 -4.42 -1.23 3.50
C GLY A 176 -3.62 -0.34 2.54
N GLN A 177 -4.20 0.02 1.40
CA GLN A 177 -3.61 0.97 0.45
C GLN A 177 -3.56 2.38 1.04
N ALA A 178 -4.67 2.83 1.62
CA ALA A 178 -4.78 4.13 2.28
C ALA A 178 -3.83 4.24 3.47
N VAL A 179 -3.72 3.17 4.27
CA VAL A 179 -2.75 3.11 5.37
C VAL A 179 -1.32 3.15 4.86
N THR A 180 -0.98 2.37 3.82
CA THR A 180 0.38 2.36 3.26
C THR A 180 0.80 3.74 2.78
N SER A 181 -0.09 4.43 2.06
CA SER A 181 0.15 5.79 1.57
C SER A 181 0.54 6.76 2.70
N ARG A 182 -0.20 6.72 3.82
CA ARG A 182 0.12 7.49 5.03
C ARG A 182 1.42 7.02 5.69
N ALA A 183 1.66 5.72 5.73
CA ALA A 183 2.88 5.12 6.25
C ALA A 183 4.14 5.60 5.50
N LEU A 184 4.04 5.74 4.17
CA LEU A 184 5.09 6.28 3.30
C LEU A 184 5.12 7.81 3.24
N LYS A 185 4.28 8.50 4.03
CA LYS A 185 4.14 9.97 4.10
C LYS A 185 3.60 10.63 2.83
N TYR A 186 2.91 9.89 1.98
CA TYR A 186 2.20 10.40 0.79
C TYR A 186 0.73 10.71 1.09
N ASN A 187 0.47 11.55 2.09
CA ASN A 187 -0.88 11.75 2.64
C ASN A 187 -1.97 12.15 1.62
N GLY A 188 -1.60 12.76 0.48
CA GLY A 188 -2.53 13.10 -0.61
C GLY A 188 -2.92 11.94 -1.54
N LEU A 189 -2.16 10.84 -1.55
CA LEU A 189 -2.33 9.72 -2.50
C LEU A 189 -2.84 8.45 -1.81
N THR A 190 -3.96 8.55 -1.10
CA THR A 190 -4.51 7.41 -0.32
C THR A 190 -5.09 6.28 -1.17
N SER A 191 -5.17 6.45 -2.49
CA SER A 191 -5.76 5.49 -3.45
C SER A 191 -7.27 5.23 -3.27
N VAL A 192 -7.96 5.88 -2.32
CA VAL A 192 -9.39 5.63 -2.03
C VAL A 192 -10.25 6.90 -2.00
N VAL A 193 -9.67 8.08 -1.72
CA VAL A 193 -10.38 9.37 -1.74
C VAL A 193 -9.78 10.30 -2.80
N LEU A 194 -10.65 10.90 -3.61
CA LEU A 194 -10.28 11.87 -4.65
C LEU A 194 -10.69 13.31 -4.33
N THR A 195 -11.65 13.54 -3.43
CA THR A 195 -12.20 14.88 -3.17
C THR A 195 -11.10 15.89 -2.82
N SER A 196 -10.19 15.53 -1.90
CA SER A 196 -9.07 16.40 -1.56
C SER A 196 -8.13 16.62 -2.76
N ASN A 197 -7.88 15.60 -3.59
CA ASN A 197 -7.07 15.76 -4.80
C ASN A 197 -7.69 16.78 -5.77
N TYR A 198 -9.01 16.75 -5.98
CA TYR A 198 -9.69 17.76 -6.81
C TYR A 198 -9.60 19.16 -6.20
N CYS A 199 -9.94 19.30 -4.91
CA CYS A 199 -9.85 20.59 -4.22
C CYS A 199 -8.42 21.16 -4.30
N ASP A 200 -7.43 20.37 -3.90
CA ASP A 200 -6.03 20.76 -3.85
C ASP A 200 -5.44 21.04 -5.25
N LEU A 201 -5.93 20.36 -6.30
CA LEU A 201 -5.53 20.62 -7.68
C LEU A 201 -6.04 21.98 -8.16
N PHE A 202 -7.34 22.21 -8.01
CA PHE A 202 -7.99 23.42 -8.52
C PHE A 202 -7.73 24.66 -7.65
N SER A 203 -7.25 24.48 -6.41
CA SER A 203 -6.75 25.56 -5.56
C SER A 203 -5.23 25.78 -5.67
N ASP A 204 -4.50 25.03 -6.49
CA ASP A 204 -3.04 25.15 -6.60
C ASP A 204 -2.65 26.47 -7.30
N PRO A 205 -1.96 27.40 -6.63
CA PRO A 205 -1.52 28.66 -7.25
C PRO A 205 -0.47 28.45 -8.36
N GLN A 206 0.14 27.26 -8.42
CA GLN A 206 1.13 26.85 -9.41
C GLN A 206 0.57 25.85 -10.43
N LEU A 207 -0.76 25.78 -10.59
CA LEU A 207 -1.44 24.84 -11.50
C LEU A 207 -0.86 24.83 -12.93
N PHE A 208 -0.58 26.02 -13.48
CA PHE A 208 -0.08 26.19 -14.85
C PHE A 208 1.46 26.26 -14.96
N LYS A 209 2.20 26.08 -13.87
CA LYS A 209 3.67 26.03 -13.95
C LYS A 209 4.13 24.74 -14.64
N LEU A 210 5.21 24.86 -15.42
CA LEU A 210 5.80 23.77 -16.20
C LEU A 210 6.29 22.60 -15.32
N SER A 211 6.79 22.89 -14.12
CA SER A 211 7.26 21.89 -13.16
C SER A 211 6.50 22.02 -11.84
N ASN A 212 5.67 21.02 -11.54
CA ASN A 212 4.99 20.85 -10.26
C ASN A 212 4.62 19.37 -10.09
N VAL A 213 5.47 18.65 -9.34
CA VAL A 213 5.32 17.19 -9.12
C VAL A 213 4.02 16.88 -8.38
N GLU A 214 3.64 17.72 -7.42
CA GLU A 214 2.45 17.50 -6.61
C GLU A 214 1.16 17.71 -7.42
N ARG A 215 1.12 18.75 -8.27
CA ARG A 215 0.05 18.93 -9.26
C ARG A 215 -0.07 17.74 -10.19
N ASN A 216 1.05 17.20 -10.68
CA ASN A 216 1.04 16.03 -11.56
C ASN A 216 0.46 14.79 -10.86
N ARG A 217 0.76 14.59 -9.57
CA ARG A 217 0.17 13.53 -8.74
C ARG A 217 -1.33 13.71 -8.57
N ARG A 218 -1.79 14.93 -8.29
CA ARG A 218 -3.21 15.27 -8.10
C ARG A 218 -4.04 15.14 -9.38
N ILE A 219 -3.41 15.32 -10.56
CA ILE A 219 -4.03 14.99 -11.86
C ILE A 219 -4.01 13.47 -12.08
N GLY A 220 -2.87 12.83 -11.79
CA GLY A 220 -2.66 11.41 -12.02
C GLY A 220 -3.62 10.53 -11.22
N ALA A 221 -3.88 10.84 -9.95
CA ALA A 221 -4.76 10.06 -9.08
C ALA A 221 -6.18 9.86 -9.67
N PRO A 222 -6.96 10.92 -9.99
CA PRO A 222 -8.28 10.75 -10.60
C PRO A 222 -8.21 10.17 -12.01
N ALA A 223 -7.18 10.47 -12.81
CA ALA A 223 -7.01 9.88 -14.14
C ALA A 223 -6.79 8.35 -14.08
N MET A 224 -5.93 7.87 -13.18
CA MET A 224 -5.68 6.45 -12.96
C MET A 224 -6.91 5.74 -12.40
N LEU A 225 -7.65 6.39 -11.49
CA LEU A 225 -8.91 5.85 -10.98
C LEU A 225 -9.95 5.72 -12.09
N LEU A 226 -10.09 6.74 -12.94
CA LEU A 226 -11.01 6.72 -14.07
C LEU A 226 -10.64 5.60 -15.05
N LEU A 227 -9.34 5.42 -15.35
CA LEU A 227 -8.86 4.31 -16.16
C LEU A 227 -9.30 2.96 -15.57
N GLY A 228 -9.06 2.74 -14.28
CA GLY A 228 -9.52 1.55 -13.58
C GLY A 228 -11.04 1.37 -13.65
N ALA A 229 -11.79 2.45 -13.42
CA ALA A 229 -13.24 2.43 -13.46
C ALA A 229 -13.78 2.04 -14.85
N CYS A 230 -13.19 2.57 -15.93
CA CYS A 230 -13.50 2.18 -17.30
C CYS A 230 -13.26 0.68 -17.53
N ILE A 231 -12.13 0.13 -17.07
CA ILE A 231 -11.85 -1.32 -17.16
C ILE A 231 -12.91 -2.12 -16.39
N GLY A 232 -13.27 -1.72 -15.17
CA GLY A 232 -14.31 -2.39 -14.40
C GLY A 232 -15.71 -2.28 -14.99
N GLY A 233 -16.01 -1.16 -15.68
CA GLY A 233 -17.23 -0.99 -16.46
C GLY A 233 -17.27 -1.92 -17.69
N LEU A 234 -16.14 -2.07 -18.39
CA LEU A 234 -16.02 -3.04 -19.49
C LEU A 234 -16.27 -4.47 -18.99
N TYR A 235 -15.71 -4.84 -17.84
CA TYR A 235 -15.99 -6.15 -17.23
C TYR A 235 -17.45 -6.33 -16.85
N ALA A 236 -18.06 -5.31 -16.23
CA ALA A 236 -19.46 -5.31 -15.82
C ALA A 236 -20.44 -5.52 -17.00
N HIS A 237 -20.09 -5.03 -18.19
CA HIS A 237 -20.86 -5.23 -19.43
C HIS A 237 -20.42 -6.44 -20.26
N SER A 238 -19.46 -7.22 -19.79
CA SER A 238 -18.97 -8.43 -20.46
C SER A 238 -19.47 -9.71 -19.77
N SER A 239 -19.35 -10.85 -20.44
CA SER A 239 -19.63 -12.17 -19.85
C SER A 239 -18.67 -12.56 -18.72
N VAL A 240 -17.53 -11.87 -18.57
CA VAL A 240 -16.54 -12.16 -17.52
C VAL A 240 -16.98 -11.61 -16.16
N GLY A 241 -17.75 -10.51 -16.16
CA GLY A 241 -18.38 -9.93 -14.97
C GLY A 241 -17.44 -9.63 -13.80
N LEU A 242 -17.94 -9.80 -12.58
CA LEU A 242 -17.21 -9.50 -11.34
C LEU A 242 -15.94 -10.31 -11.18
N ALA A 243 -16.00 -11.61 -11.51
CA ALA A 243 -14.89 -12.52 -11.32
C ALA A 243 -13.68 -12.08 -12.14
N GLY A 244 -13.90 -11.62 -13.38
CA GLY A 244 -12.86 -11.01 -14.21
C GLY A 244 -12.20 -9.81 -13.56
N ALA A 245 -13.01 -8.86 -13.06
CA ALA A 245 -12.49 -7.67 -12.40
C ALA A 245 -11.65 -8.02 -11.16
N LEU A 246 -12.10 -8.98 -10.34
CA LEU A 246 -11.38 -9.41 -9.13
C LEU A 246 -10.07 -10.13 -9.46
N TRP A 247 -10.05 -11.04 -10.45
CA TRP A 247 -8.82 -11.71 -10.88
C TRP A 247 -7.82 -10.75 -11.52
N THR A 248 -8.30 -9.78 -12.31
CA THR A 248 -7.46 -8.70 -12.84
C THR A 248 -6.88 -7.87 -11.70
N ALA A 249 -7.68 -7.51 -10.70
CA ALA A 249 -7.19 -6.81 -9.51
C ALA A 249 -6.13 -7.61 -8.73
N CYS A 250 -6.28 -8.95 -8.62
CA CYS A 250 -5.24 -9.82 -8.08
C CYS A 250 -3.93 -9.72 -8.87
N GLY A 251 -4.01 -9.80 -10.19
CA GLY A 251 -2.84 -9.67 -11.08
C GLY A 251 -2.16 -8.32 -10.92
N LEU A 252 -2.92 -7.22 -10.89
CA LEU A 252 -2.38 -5.88 -10.65
C LEU A 252 -1.75 -5.78 -9.26
N LYS A 253 -2.35 -6.36 -8.22
CA LYS A 253 -1.74 -6.39 -6.88
C LYS A 253 -0.43 -7.18 -6.86
N LEU A 254 -0.35 -8.29 -7.59
CA LEU A 254 0.88 -9.06 -7.73
C LEU A 254 1.99 -8.22 -8.37
N LEU A 255 1.68 -7.42 -9.40
CA LEU A 255 2.63 -6.47 -9.98
C LEU A 255 3.13 -5.45 -8.96
N ALA A 256 2.24 -4.93 -8.11
CA ALA A 256 2.63 -4.03 -7.02
C ALA A 256 3.54 -4.72 -5.99
N VAL A 257 3.29 -6.00 -5.66
CA VAL A 257 4.18 -6.79 -4.80
C VAL A 257 5.56 -6.93 -5.45
N PHE A 258 5.63 -7.30 -6.73
CA PHE A 258 6.90 -7.39 -7.45
C PHE A 258 7.63 -6.04 -7.51
N ALA A 259 6.90 -4.95 -7.72
CA ALA A 259 7.48 -3.61 -7.66
C ALA A 259 8.18 -3.38 -6.31
N TRP A 260 7.57 -3.74 -5.18
CA TRP A 260 8.19 -3.62 -3.85
C TRP A 260 9.39 -4.56 -3.64
N VAL A 261 9.36 -5.77 -4.20
CA VAL A 261 10.50 -6.72 -4.13
C VAL A 261 11.75 -6.13 -4.77
N PHE A 262 11.60 -5.48 -5.93
CA PHE A 262 12.71 -4.91 -6.69
C PHE A 262 12.92 -3.41 -6.45
N TRP A 263 12.09 -2.77 -5.62
CA TRP A 263 12.19 -1.33 -5.36
C TRP A 263 13.55 -0.99 -4.74
N PRO A 264 14.20 0.14 -5.09
CA PRO A 264 15.47 0.52 -4.49
C PRO A 264 15.39 0.68 -2.96
N SER A 265 16.46 0.29 -2.25
CA SER A 265 16.61 0.57 -0.81
C SER A 265 17.08 2.01 -0.59
N GLU A 266 16.72 2.61 0.54
CA GLU A 266 17.34 3.85 1.02
C GLU A 266 18.82 3.52 1.31
N LEU A 267 19.74 4.13 0.56
CA LEU A 267 21.18 3.97 0.82
C LEU A 267 21.41 4.54 2.22
N LEU A 268 21.95 3.73 3.12
CA LEU A 268 22.59 4.24 4.33
C LEU A 268 23.77 5.07 3.81
N GLU A 269 23.68 6.40 3.88
CA GLU A 269 24.89 7.23 3.92
C GLU A 269 25.65 6.78 5.17
N GLU A 270 26.65 5.91 4.97
CA GLU A 270 27.70 5.63 5.95
C GLU A 270 28.73 6.76 5.94
#